data_AF-A0A1Q3C4X6-F1
#
_entry.id   AF-A0A1Q3C4X6-F1
#
_cell.length_a   1.000
_cell.length_b   1.000
_cell.length_c   1.000
_cell.angle_alpha   90.00
_cell.angle_beta   90.00
_cell.angle_gamma   90.00
#
_symmetry.space_group_name_H-M   'P 1'
#
loop_
_entity.id
_entity.type
_entity.pdbx_description
1 polymer ?
#
loop_
_entity_poly.entity_id
_entity_poly.type
_entity_poly.pdbx_seq_one_letter_code
_entity_poly.pdbx_strand_id
1 'polypeptide(L)'
;FWNAFIPTRIAFFLWKAVFNAISVDTNIQQRGISLASKCTCCSNPNTESLDHLLFQGEVGTNIWDYFSKALNLSTCWDMPSLFANWLGKINLSNQFGMVTTAIAALTLWNIWLSRNSALFAG
;
A
#
# COMPACT_ATOMS: atom_id res chain seq x y z
N PHE A 1 8.06 11.10 -3.07
CA PHE A 1 7.32 11.27 -1.81
C PHE A 1 6.85 12.71 -1.62
N TRP A 2 7.74 13.69 -1.61
CA TRP A 2 7.43 15.10 -1.34
C TRP A 2 7.11 15.88 -2.61
N ASN A 3 6.00 15.54 -3.28
CA ASN A 3 5.52 16.30 -4.43
C ASN A 3 4.31 17.15 -4.01
N ALA A 4 4.21 18.39 -4.50
CA ALA A 4 3.15 19.34 -4.16
C ALA A 4 1.74 18.82 -4.46
N PHE A 5 1.56 17.93 -5.45
CA PHE A 5 0.25 17.35 -5.75
C PHE A 5 -0.16 16.20 -4.83
N ILE A 6 0.77 15.68 -4.00
CA ILE A 6 0.47 14.63 -3.02
C ILE A 6 0.28 15.30 -1.65
N PRO A 7 -0.89 15.18 -1.01
CA PRO A 7 -1.10 15.71 0.32
C PRO A 7 -0.05 15.21 1.32
N THR A 8 0.48 16.09 2.16
CA THR A 8 1.57 15.80 3.10
C THR A 8 1.28 14.59 3.99
N ARG A 9 0.01 14.39 4.39
CA ARG A 9 -0.41 13.24 5.20
C ARG A 9 -0.18 11.90 4.48
N ILE A 10 -0.45 11.85 3.19
CA ILE A 10 -0.23 10.67 2.34
C ILE A 10 1.28 10.49 2.11
N ALA A 11 2.00 11.57 1.80
CA ALA A 11 3.46 11.50 1.62
C ALA A 11 4.17 10.94 2.87
N PHE A 12 3.78 11.38 4.06
CA PHE A 12 4.33 10.88 5.32
C PHE A 12 3.98 9.41 5.56
N PHE A 13 2.76 8.99 5.23
CA PHE A 13 2.38 7.58 5.25
C PHE A 13 3.24 6.74 4.30
N LEU A 14 3.40 7.16 3.05
CA LEU A 14 4.21 6.44 2.05
C LEU A 14 5.66 6.32 2.49
N TRP A 15 6.23 7.38 3.05
CA TRP A 15 7.57 7.35 3.63
C TRP A 15 7.64 6.27 4.72
N LYS A 16 6.70 6.26 5.68
CA LYS A 16 6.67 5.19 6.70
C LYS A 16 6.50 3.80 6.09
N ALA A 17 5.70 3.65 5.04
CA ALA A 17 5.50 2.35 4.38
C ALA A 17 6.80 1.82 3.79
N VAL A 18 7.52 2.67 3.06
CA VAL A 18 8.79 2.32 2.41
C VAL A 18 9.87 1.94 3.41
N PHE A 19 9.90 2.60 4.56
CA PHE A 19 10.83 2.29 5.65
C PHE A 19 10.31 1.25 6.65
N ASN A 20 9.25 0.51 6.28
CA ASN A 20 8.62 -0.51 7.12
C ASN A 20 8.31 -0.04 8.55
N ALA A 21 7.92 1.22 8.69
CA ALA A 21 7.67 1.91 9.95
C ALA A 21 6.18 2.02 10.30
N ILE A 22 5.31 1.37 9.52
CA ILE A 22 3.87 1.31 9.77
C ILE A 22 3.55 0.19 10.77
N SER A 23 2.53 0.40 11.59
CA SER A 23 2.07 -0.53 12.62
C SER A 23 1.19 -1.66 12.07
N VAL A 24 1.80 -2.55 11.29
CA VAL A 24 1.26 -3.89 11.02
C VAL A 24 1.76 -4.88 12.07
N ASP A 25 1.03 -5.96 12.29
CA ASP A 25 1.34 -6.96 13.33
C ASP A 25 2.78 -7.44 13.31
N THR A 26 3.28 -7.84 12.13
CA THR A 26 4.66 -8.32 11.95
C THR A 26 5.71 -7.28 12.38
N ASN A 27 5.49 -5.99 12.11
CA ASN A 27 6.40 -4.92 12.51
C ASN A 27 6.36 -4.67 14.02
N ILE A 28 5.21 -4.88 14.65
CA ILE A 28 5.05 -4.79 16.11
C ILE A 28 5.77 -5.96 16.78
N GLN A 29 5.62 -7.17 16.24
CA GLN A 29 6.33 -8.36 16.70
C GLN A 29 7.86 -8.21 16.59
N GLN A 30 8.36 -7.65 15.49
CA GLN A 30 9.79 -7.34 15.31
C GLN A 30 10.34 -6.37 16.36
N ARG A 31 9.49 -5.56 17.00
CA ARG A 31 9.85 -4.66 18.10
C ARG A 31 9.74 -5.32 19.48
N GLY A 32 9.56 -6.65 19.53
CA GLY A 32 9.53 -7.43 20.76
C GLY A 32 8.16 -7.49 21.46
N ILE A 33 7.10 -6.99 20.83
CA ILE A 33 5.75 -7.03 21.40
C ILE A 33 5.04 -8.28 20.87
N SER A 34 4.76 -9.23 21.76
CA SER A 34 4.04 -10.45 21.41
C SER A 34 2.54 -10.17 21.23
N LEU A 35 2.00 -10.53 20.07
CA LEU A 35 0.58 -10.46 19.75
C LEU A 35 0.21 -11.55 18.73
N ALA A 36 -1.05 -11.97 18.73
CA ALA A 36 -1.58 -12.85 17.69
C ALA A 36 -1.79 -12.05 16.41
N SER A 37 -1.24 -12.52 15.29
CA SER A 37 -1.38 -11.84 14.00
C SER A 37 -2.54 -12.41 13.19
N LYS A 38 -3.38 -11.52 12.67
CA LYS A 38 -4.46 -11.87 11.73
C LYS A 38 -4.88 -10.66 10.92
N CYS A 39 -4.74 -10.75 9.60
CA CYS A 39 -5.29 -9.77 8.68
C CYS A 39 -6.83 -9.75 8.77
N THR A 40 -7.40 -8.58 9.10
CA THR A 40 -8.86 -8.40 9.19
C THR A 40 -9.51 -8.08 7.84
N CYS A 41 -8.70 -7.77 6.82
CA CYS A 41 -9.17 -7.41 5.48
C CYS A 41 -9.36 -8.60 4.54
N CYS A 42 -8.99 -9.81 4.96
CA CYS A 42 -9.10 -11.02 4.13
C CYS A 42 -10.11 -12.01 4.71
N SER A 43 -10.83 -12.70 3.85
CA SER A 43 -11.78 -13.75 4.27
C SER A 43 -11.05 -14.93 4.91
N ASN A 44 -9.92 -15.32 4.32
CA ASN A 44 -9.05 -16.36 4.85
C ASN A 44 -8.03 -15.77 5.83
N PRO A 45 -7.83 -16.37 7.01
CA PRO A 45 -6.88 -15.88 7.98
C PRO A 45 -5.46 -16.00 7.43
N ASN A 46 -4.73 -14.90 7.46
CA ASN A 46 -3.31 -14.83 7.11
C ASN A 46 -2.60 -13.84 8.02
N THR A 47 -1.29 -13.96 8.14
CA THR A 47 -0.45 -13.06 8.93
C THR A 47 -0.48 -11.65 8.35
N GLU A 48 -0.68 -10.64 9.19
CA GLU A 48 -0.69 -9.25 8.76
C GLU A 48 0.74 -8.70 8.61
N SER A 49 1.26 -8.80 7.38
CA SER A 49 2.47 -8.11 6.96
C SER A 49 2.15 -6.89 6.09
N LEU A 50 3.14 -6.02 5.91
CA LEU A 50 2.99 -4.83 5.06
C LEU A 50 2.65 -5.22 3.62
N ASP A 51 3.41 -6.17 3.04
CA ASP A 51 3.18 -6.62 1.68
C ASP A 51 1.87 -7.41 1.55
N HIS A 52 1.52 -8.22 2.54
CA HIS A 52 0.23 -8.90 2.57
C HIS A 52 -0.91 -7.88 2.57
N LEU A 53 -0.88 -6.92 3.48
CA LEU A 53 -1.94 -5.93 3.60
C LEU A 53 -2.08 -5.07 2.33
N LEU A 54 -0.96 -4.57 1.80
CA LEU A 54 -0.97 -3.58 0.73
C LEU A 54 -1.01 -4.19 -0.67
N PHE A 55 -0.58 -5.44 -0.87
CA PHE A 55 -0.43 -6.02 -2.21
C PHE A 55 -0.99 -7.44 -2.35
N GLN A 56 -0.64 -8.37 -1.46
CA GLN A 56 -0.85 -9.82 -1.69
C GLN A 56 -2.15 -10.37 -1.11
N GLY A 57 -2.78 -9.64 -0.18
CA GLY A 57 -4.06 -9.98 0.39
C GLY A 57 -5.18 -9.89 -0.64
N GLU A 58 -6.36 -10.38 -0.28
CA GLU A 58 -7.54 -10.40 -1.15
C GLU A 58 -7.88 -8.99 -1.68
N VAL A 59 -7.93 -8.01 -0.77
CA VAL A 59 -8.18 -6.61 -1.12
C VAL A 59 -7.07 -6.01 -1.99
N GLY A 60 -5.81 -6.21 -1.60
CA GLY A 60 -4.65 -5.69 -2.34
C GLY A 60 -4.61 -6.24 -3.76
N THR A 61 -4.70 -7.56 -3.91
CA THR A 61 -4.62 -8.25 -5.20
C THR A 61 -5.73 -7.76 -6.15
N ASN A 62 -6.96 -7.66 -5.67
CA ASN A 62 -8.09 -7.20 -6.48
C ASN A 62 -7.92 -5.75 -6.97
N ILE A 63 -7.45 -4.85 -6.10
CA ILE A 63 -7.28 -3.43 -6.45
C ILE A 63 -6.11 -3.26 -7.43
N TRP A 64 -4.98 -3.91 -7.18
CA TRP A 64 -3.82 -3.80 -8.06
C TRP A 64 -4.06 -4.44 -9.42
N ASP A 65 -4.74 -5.58 -9.49
CA ASP A 65 -5.14 -6.19 -10.76
C ASP A 65 -6.06 -5.26 -11.58
N TYR A 66 -7.06 -4.65 -10.94
CA TYR A 66 -7.95 -3.69 -11.58
C TYR A 66 -7.19 -2.51 -12.20
N PHE A 67 -6.36 -1.81 -11.42
CA PHE A 67 -5.66 -0.63 -11.93
C PHE A 67 -4.53 -1.01 -12.91
N SER A 68 -3.88 -2.17 -12.75
CA SER A 68 -2.88 -2.66 -13.70
C SER A 68 -3.48 -2.88 -15.08
N LYS A 69 -4.66 -3.50 -15.14
CA LYS A 69 -5.41 -3.66 -16.39
C LYS A 69 -5.87 -2.32 -16.96
N ALA A 70 -6.41 -1.43 -16.12
CA ALA A 70 -6.91 -0.12 -16.56
C ALA A 70 -5.82 0.79 -17.12
N LEU A 71 -4.60 0.71 -16.59
CA LEU A 71 -3.46 1.55 -16.99
C LEU A 71 -2.49 0.84 -17.95
N ASN A 72 -2.76 -0.42 -18.32
CA ASN A 72 -1.88 -1.27 -19.11
C ASN A 72 -0.46 -1.37 -18.54
N LEU A 73 -0.37 -1.58 -17.22
CA LEU A 73 0.86 -1.75 -16.46
C LEU A 73 0.96 -3.17 -15.90
N SER A 74 2.16 -3.59 -15.52
CA SER A 74 2.36 -4.89 -14.88
C SER A 74 1.80 -4.89 -13.46
N THR A 75 1.18 -6.01 -13.06
CA THR A 75 0.70 -6.22 -11.70
C THR A 75 1.84 -6.14 -10.69
N CYS A 76 1.58 -5.48 -9.56
CA CYS A 76 2.53 -5.34 -8.47
C CYS A 76 2.15 -6.26 -7.32
N TRP A 77 3.15 -6.80 -6.65
CA TRP A 77 3.02 -7.83 -5.62
C TRP A 77 3.71 -7.44 -4.29
N ASP A 78 4.43 -6.32 -4.32
CA ASP A 78 5.19 -5.75 -3.20
C ASP A 78 5.58 -4.29 -3.51
N MET A 79 6.18 -3.60 -2.53
CA MET A 79 6.68 -2.24 -2.76
C MET A 79 7.72 -2.15 -3.89
N PRO A 80 8.78 -2.99 -3.94
CA PRO A 80 9.77 -2.94 -5.01
C PRO A 80 9.19 -3.04 -6.42
N SER A 81 8.24 -3.95 -6.66
CA SER A 81 7.57 -4.10 -7.95
C SER A 81 6.71 -2.89 -8.29
N LEU A 82 6.05 -2.25 -7.33
CA LEU A 82 5.36 -0.98 -7.57
C LEU A 82 6.33 0.11 -8.04
N PHE A 83 7.50 0.23 -7.40
CA PHE A 83 8.51 1.17 -7.87
C PHE A 83 9.06 0.78 -9.24
N ALA A 84 9.37 -0.49 -9.51
CA ALA A 84 9.97 -0.90 -10.77
C ALA A 84 9.00 -0.84 -11.97
N ASN A 85 7.75 -1.27 -11.76
CA ASN A 85 6.76 -1.47 -12.80
C ASN A 85 5.90 -0.24 -13.05
N TRP A 86 5.65 0.57 -12.02
CA TRP A 86 4.81 1.76 -12.12
C TRP A 86 5.62 3.03 -12.03
N LEU A 87 6.34 3.27 -10.93
CA LEU A 87 6.80 4.63 -10.61
C LEU A 87 8.18 5.00 -11.17
N GLY A 88 9.08 4.03 -11.30
CA GLY A 88 10.52 4.25 -11.53
C GLY A 88 10.87 4.72 -12.94
N LYS A 89 9.93 4.61 -13.88
CA LYS A 89 10.10 5.02 -15.29
C LYS A 89 9.20 6.18 -15.68
N ILE A 90 8.44 6.73 -14.74
CA ILE A 90 7.44 7.75 -15.02
C ILE A 90 8.05 9.14 -14.99
N ASN A 91 7.73 9.93 -16.02
CA ASN A 91 7.96 11.37 -15.99
C ASN A 91 6.81 12.09 -15.27
N LEU A 92 7.09 12.65 -14.09
CA LEU A 92 6.12 13.39 -13.27
C LEU A 92 5.72 14.76 -13.85
N SER A 93 6.38 15.25 -14.91
CA SER A 93 5.91 16.44 -15.62
C SER A 93 4.77 16.16 -16.59
N ASN A 94 4.54 14.88 -16.93
CA ASN A 94 3.42 14.46 -17.76
C ASN A 94 2.20 14.12 -16.88
N GLN A 95 1.01 14.48 -17.37
CA GLN A 95 -0.27 14.18 -16.72
C GLN A 95 -0.43 12.69 -16.41
N PHE A 96 -0.08 11.80 -17.35
CA PHE A 96 -0.14 10.36 -17.11
C PHE A 96 0.72 9.95 -15.91
N GLY A 97 1.90 10.53 -15.79
CA GLY A 97 2.81 10.24 -14.69
C GLY A 97 2.29 10.70 -13.32
N MET A 98 1.73 11.90 -13.29
CA MET A 98 1.07 12.44 -12.09
C MET A 98 -0.12 11.58 -11.67
N VAL A 99 -0.98 11.21 -12.64
CA VAL A 99 -2.18 10.40 -12.40
C VAL A 99 -1.82 9.02 -11.87
N THR A 100 -0.91 8.30 -12.53
CA THR A 100 -0.48 6.96 -12.10
C THR A 100 0.17 6.99 -10.72
N THR A 101 0.98 8.02 -10.43
CA THR A 101 1.58 8.21 -9.10
C THR A 101 0.52 8.50 -8.04
N ALA A 102 -0.47 9.35 -8.36
CA ALA A 102 -1.57 9.66 -7.47
C ALA A 102 -2.44 8.43 -7.19
N ILE A 103 -2.77 7.63 -8.21
CA ILE A 103 -3.49 6.36 -8.07
C ILE A 103 -2.73 5.44 -7.13
N ALA A 104 -1.43 5.19 -7.36
CA ALA A 104 -0.64 4.33 -6.50
C ALA A 104 -0.61 4.84 -5.04
N ALA A 105 -0.39 6.14 -4.84
CA ALA A 105 -0.36 6.76 -3.52
C ALA A 105 -1.70 6.65 -2.78
N LEU A 106 -2.81 6.94 -3.46
CA LEU A 106 -4.15 6.90 -2.92
C LEU A 106 -4.59 5.47 -2.64
N THR A 107 -4.25 4.50 -3.50
CA THR A 107 -4.54 3.09 -3.29
C THR A 107 -3.91 2.59 -2.00
N LEU A 108 -2.60 2.78 -1.83
CA LEU A 108 -1.88 2.36 -0.61
C LEU A 108 -2.48 3.01 0.64
N TRP A 109 -2.79 4.31 0.57
CA TRP A 109 -3.37 5.05 1.68
C TRP A 109 -4.78 4.57 2.04
N ASN A 110 -5.64 4.33 1.04
CA ASN A 110 -7.02 3.89 1.29
C ASN A 110 -7.09 2.46 1.80
N ILE A 111 -6.22 1.56 1.34
CA ILE A 111 -6.10 0.20 1.91
C ILE A 111 -5.74 0.30 3.40
N TRP A 112 -4.74 1.13 3.73
CA TRP A 112 -4.35 1.36 5.12
C TRP A 112 -5.47 1.98 5.97
N LEU A 113 -6.19 2.97 5.44
CA LEU A 113 -7.34 3.56 6.12
C LEU A 113 -8.44 2.52 6.36
N SER A 114 -8.79 1.72 5.35
CA SER A 114 -9.78 0.66 5.45
C SER A 114 -9.44 -0.33 6.55
N ARG A 115 -8.18 -0.78 6.61
CA ARG A 115 -7.66 -1.64 7.68
C ARG A 115 -7.81 -1.01 9.06
N ASN A 116 -7.44 0.25 9.22
CA ASN A 116 -7.58 0.93 10.51
C ASN A 116 -9.04 1.10 10.92
N SER A 117 -9.91 1.47 9.98
CA SER A 117 -11.35 1.51 10.25
C SER A 117 -11.87 0.15 10.68
N ALA A 118 -11.48 -0.94 10.02
CA ALA A 118 -11.91 -2.30 10.37
C ALA A 118 -11.45 -2.74 11.77
N LEU A 119 -10.29 -2.25 12.25
CA LEU A 119 -9.78 -2.58 13.58
C LEU A 119 -10.34 -1.70 14.69
N PHE A 120 -10.66 -0.44 14.41
CA PHE A 120 -11.04 0.56 15.42
C PHE A 120 -12.52 0.98 15.38
N ALA A 121 -13.32 0.50 14.43
CA ALA A 121 -14.77 0.77 14.37
C ALA A 121 -15.61 0.01 15.42
N GLY A 122 -15.02 -0.27 16.60
CA GLY A 122 -15.70 -0.84 17.76
C GLY A 122 -16.48 0.21 18.55
#